data_AF-A0A2P5IAX1-F1
#
_entry.id   AF-A0A2P5IAX1-F1
#
_cell.length_a   1.000
_cell.length_b   1.000
_cell.length_c   1.000
_cell.angle_alpha   90.00
_cell.angle_beta   90.00
_cell.angle_gamma   90.00
#
_symmetry.space_group_name_H-M   'P 1'
#
loop_
_entity.id
_entity.type
_entity.pdbx_description
1 polymer ?
#
loop_
_entity_poly.entity_id
_entity_poly.type
_entity_poly.pdbx_seq_one_letter_code
_entity_poly.pdbx_strand_id
1 'polypeptide(L)'
;MSLKPWWDYPGRNDPKYDTVPPPERLETTTAEQALDENHLEEYLRAIKNVLSTDLAETTFAQLVDGLPLYSVVSNLAHYELEKNEPAYNHRTLCAGVLEKTRAFHASFEPHKLDIRATVLQRYQSAPVGSRASKLPFIELIAVAIHTTAAHLFKKVDGGLHQNEEYPSDEWYKEVVHRRRKPTPFSLWLYDDPKQYPDGNADVAGYWAEDQIFGGIVLFDRGESGAEMNGLWFHSSRDGFTDHVYALKDEQTASLLSFLKSEPGEVQCPFPIQEHKDSVRRDWQISIPKFNIYRDRWERKSRFRSYWWYDHFQSRCRAFDEDPIRHPEWGHEGDP
;
A
#
# COMPACT_ATOMS: atom_id res chain seq x y z
N MET A 1 43.78 1.96 18.80
CA MET A 1 42.39 1.79 19.28
C MET A 1 41.91 0.42 18.85
N SER A 2 41.60 -0.47 19.80
CA SER A 2 41.08 -1.82 19.52
C SER A 2 39.63 -1.69 19.03
N LEU A 3 39.36 -2.06 17.78
CA LEU A 3 38.00 -2.16 17.27
C LEU A 3 37.32 -3.32 18.00
N LYS A 4 36.29 -3.03 18.81
CA LYS A 4 35.46 -4.08 19.40
C LYS A 4 34.88 -4.93 18.26
N PRO A 5 34.79 -6.26 18.42
CA PRO A 5 34.13 -7.10 17.44
C PRO A 5 32.69 -6.66 17.19
N TRP A 6 32.22 -6.78 15.94
CA TRP A 6 30.89 -6.31 15.51
C TRP A 6 29.72 -6.98 16.27
N TRP A 7 29.95 -8.05 17.03
CA TRP A 7 28.96 -8.72 17.87
C TRP A 7 28.80 -8.14 19.28
N ASP A 8 29.71 -7.27 19.74
CA ASP A 8 29.73 -6.70 21.10
C ASP A 8 29.12 -5.28 21.20
N TYR A 9 28.46 -4.79 20.15
CA TYR A 9 27.87 -3.45 20.16
C TYR A 9 26.46 -3.44 20.76
N PRO A 10 26.19 -2.55 21.74
CA PRO A 10 24.84 -2.38 22.29
C PRO A 10 23.88 -1.90 21.22
N GLY A 11 22.67 -2.48 21.21
CA GLY A 11 21.63 -2.13 20.24
C GLY A 11 21.66 -2.94 18.95
N ARG A 12 22.25 -4.15 18.88
CA ARG A 12 22.09 -5.05 17.72
C ARG A 12 20.69 -5.66 17.62
N ASN A 13 19.99 -5.80 18.74
CA ASN A 13 18.62 -6.32 18.83
C ASN A 13 17.77 -5.25 19.52
N ASP A 14 17.23 -4.33 18.73
CA ASP A 14 16.24 -3.37 19.22
C ASP A 14 14.84 -3.93 18.87
N PRO A 15 14.00 -4.29 19.87
CA PRO A 15 12.72 -4.95 19.62
C PRO A 15 11.79 -4.20 18.66
N LYS A 16 11.93 -2.88 18.53
CA LYS A 16 11.11 -2.11 17.58
C LYS A 16 11.42 -2.45 16.12
N TYR A 17 12.62 -2.98 15.84
CA TYR A 17 13.07 -3.46 14.54
C TYR A 17 12.74 -4.95 14.31
N ASP A 18 12.18 -5.65 15.29
CA ASP A 18 11.68 -6.99 15.07
C ASP A 18 10.38 -6.92 14.26
N THR A 19 10.29 -7.78 13.23
CA THR A 19 9.06 -7.87 12.44
C THR A 19 7.97 -8.47 13.31
N VAL A 20 6.86 -7.75 13.44
CA VAL A 20 5.68 -8.22 14.18
C VAL A 20 4.88 -9.14 13.25
N PRO A 21 4.50 -10.36 13.68
CA PRO A 21 3.59 -11.20 12.90
C PRO A 21 2.18 -10.59 12.90
N PRO A 22 1.34 -10.90 11.89
CA PRO A 22 -0.08 -10.57 12.00
C PRO A 22 -0.69 -11.24 13.24
N PRO A 23 -1.71 -10.63 13.86
CA PRO A 23 -2.45 -11.28 14.93
C PRO A 23 -3.09 -12.58 14.43
N GLU A 24 -3.12 -13.60 15.28
CA GLU A 24 -3.65 -14.94 14.95
C GLU A 24 -5.09 -14.87 14.43
N ARG A 25 -5.87 -13.91 14.93
CA ARG A 25 -7.21 -13.60 14.46
C ARG A 25 -7.38 -12.09 14.34
N LEU A 26 -7.91 -11.66 13.21
CA LEU A 26 -8.46 -10.33 13.05
C LEU A 26 -9.98 -10.42 13.23
N GLU A 27 -10.51 -9.59 14.12
CA GLU A 27 -11.95 -9.41 14.22
C GLU A 27 -12.42 -8.58 13.03
N THR A 28 -13.37 -9.12 12.28
CA THR A 28 -14.01 -8.47 11.13
C THR A 28 -15.51 -8.36 11.35
N THR A 29 -16.11 -7.36 10.75
CA THR A 29 -17.56 -7.16 10.69
C THR A 29 -17.90 -6.39 9.42
N THR A 30 -19.17 -6.38 9.04
CA THR A 30 -19.63 -5.66 7.85
C THR A 30 -19.80 -4.18 8.16
N ALA A 31 -19.67 -3.33 7.13
CA ALA A 31 -19.87 -1.89 7.29
C ALA A 31 -21.30 -1.55 7.75
N GLU A 32 -22.33 -2.26 7.25
CA GLU A 32 -23.72 -2.06 7.68
C GLU A 32 -23.99 -2.39 9.15
N GLN A 33 -23.20 -3.29 9.75
CA GLN A 33 -23.35 -3.67 11.15
C GLN A 33 -22.63 -2.70 12.09
N ALA A 34 -21.53 -2.09 11.64
CA ALA A 34 -20.65 -1.30 12.48
C ALA A 34 -20.86 0.22 12.37
N LEU A 35 -21.33 0.71 11.22
CA LEU A 35 -21.48 2.13 10.94
C LEU A 35 -22.93 2.59 11.13
N ASP A 36 -23.12 3.77 11.71
CA ASP A 36 -24.42 4.44 11.67
C ASP A 36 -24.75 4.93 10.25
N GLU A 37 -25.99 5.37 10.05
CA GLU A 37 -26.53 5.77 8.74
C GLU A 37 -25.66 6.82 8.03
N ASN A 38 -25.19 7.85 8.75
CA ASN A 38 -24.42 8.94 8.14
C ASN A 38 -23.00 8.48 7.75
N HIS A 39 -22.34 7.70 8.62
CA HIS A 39 -21.03 7.14 8.33
C HIS A 39 -21.10 6.14 7.17
N LEU A 40 -22.13 5.30 7.16
CA LEU A 40 -22.35 4.32 6.11
C LEU A 40 -22.60 5.00 4.75
N GLU A 41 -23.43 6.05 4.71
CA GLU A 41 -23.70 6.79 3.47
C GLU A 41 -22.41 7.40 2.89
N GLU A 42 -21.59 8.07 3.72
CA GLU A 42 -20.34 8.69 3.28
C GLU A 42 -19.32 7.63 2.82
N TYR A 43 -19.24 6.50 3.51
CA TYR A 43 -18.45 5.33 3.11
C TYR A 43 -18.88 4.78 1.74
N LEU A 44 -20.18 4.50 1.55
CA LEU A 44 -20.72 3.94 0.32
C LEU A 44 -20.48 4.86 -0.88
N ARG A 45 -20.65 6.17 -0.67
CA ARG A 45 -20.36 7.20 -1.67
C ARG A 45 -18.89 7.19 -2.08
N ALA A 46 -17.97 7.15 -1.12
CA ALA A 46 -16.55 7.10 -1.41
C ALA A 46 -16.14 5.84 -2.17
N ILE A 47 -16.63 4.66 -1.77
CA ILE A 47 -16.34 3.42 -2.50
C ILE A 47 -16.87 3.49 -3.93
N LYS A 48 -18.10 3.98 -4.13
CA LYS A 48 -18.66 4.18 -5.46
C LYS A 48 -17.79 5.12 -6.32
N ASN A 49 -17.32 6.23 -5.75
CA ASN A 49 -16.46 7.16 -6.48
C ASN A 49 -15.14 6.50 -6.90
N VAL A 50 -14.46 5.79 -5.99
CA VAL A 50 -13.21 5.05 -6.33
C VAL A 50 -13.45 4.02 -7.43
N LEU A 51 -14.47 3.16 -7.27
CA LEU A 51 -14.76 2.07 -8.20
C LEU A 51 -15.27 2.54 -9.57
N SER A 52 -15.80 3.77 -9.65
CA SER A 52 -16.22 4.36 -10.93
C SER A 52 -15.07 4.86 -11.82
N THR A 53 -13.84 4.83 -11.32
CA THR A 53 -12.67 5.31 -12.07
C THR A 53 -12.19 4.27 -13.09
N ASP A 54 -11.73 4.72 -14.25
CA ASP A 54 -11.12 3.86 -15.27
C ASP A 54 -9.91 3.08 -14.72
N LEU A 55 -9.17 3.69 -13.79
CA LEU A 55 -8.02 3.08 -13.14
C LEU A 55 -8.44 1.92 -12.25
N ALA A 56 -9.51 2.07 -11.46
CA ALA A 56 -10.08 0.97 -10.68
C ALA A 56 -10.63 -0.13 -11.60
N GLU A 57 -11.41 0.20 -12.64
CA GLU A 57 -11.92 -0.78 -13.60
C GLU A 57 -10.77 -1.60 -14.22
N THR A 58 -9.72 -0.93 -14.70
CA THR A 58 -8.56 -1.57 -15.32
C THR A 58 -7.77 -2.42 -14.32
N THR A 59 -7.67 -1.98 -13.06
CA THR A 59 -6.94 -2.71 -12.01
C THR A 59 -7.67 -3.99 -11.61
N PHE A 60 -8.98 -3.90 -11.33
CA PHE A 60 -9.79 -5.08 -11.03
C PHE A 60 -9.92 -6.01 -12.24
N ALA A 61 -9.94 -5.47 -13.46
CA ALA A 61 -9.94 -6.27 -14.68
C ALA A 61 -8.69 -7.14 -14.81
N GLN A 62 -7.50 -6.60 -14.50
CA GLN A 62 -6.28 -7.41 -14.48
C GLN A 62 -6.36 -8.55 -13.44
N LEU A 63 -6.93 -8.32 -12.26
CA LEU A 63 -7.17 -9.38 -11.28
C LEU A 63 -8.10 -10.47 -11.83
N VAL A 64 -9.19 -10.08 -12.51
CA VAL A 64 -10.13 -11.01 -13.17
C VAL A 64 -9.46 -11.78 -14.30
N ASP A 65 -8.58 -11.12 -15.04
CA ASP A 65 -7.76 -11.73 -16.08
C ASP A 65 -6.86 -12.82 -15.49
N GLY A 66 -6.24 -12.52 -14.35
CA GLY A 66 -5.27 -13.39 -13.67
C GLY A 66 -3.83 -12.99 -13.93
N LEU A 67 -3.59 -12.00 -14.80
CA LEU A 67 -2.29 -11.40 -15.04
C LEU A 67 -2.33 -9.87 -15.03
N PRO A 68 -1.29 -9.21 -14.50
CA PRO A 68 -1.09 -7.80 -14.75
C PRO A 68 -0.68 -7.58 -16.20
N LEU A 69 -1.00 -6.42 -16.75
CA LEU A 69 -0.51 -5.97 -18.04
C LEU A 69 0.99 -5.70 -17.94
N TYR A 70 1.71 -5.99 -19.03
CA TYR A 70 3.13 -5.72 -19.16
C TYR A 70 3.48 -4.26 -18.83
N SER A 71 2.69 -3.30 -19.31
CA SER A 71 2.90 -1.88 -19.04
C SER A 71 2.78 -1.52 -17.56
N VAL A 72 2.10 -2.34 -16.76
CA VAL A 72 2.04 -2.17 -15.31
C VAL A 72 3.31 -2.74 -14.69
N VAL A 73 3.61 -4.01 -14.94
CA VAL A 73 4.77 -4.68 -14.32
C VAL A 73 6.12 -4.10 -14.75
N SER A 74 6.24 -3.59 -15.97
CA SER A 74 7.48 -2.97 -16.45
C SER A 74 7.77 -1.62 -15.78
N ASN A 75 6.77 -1.03 -15.12
CA ASN A 75 6.87 0.24 -14.42
C ASN A 75 6.97 0.06 -12.89
N LEU A 76 7.10 -1.17 -12.40
CA LEU A 76 7.26 -1.43 -10.97
C LEU A 76 8.74 -1.38 -10.57
N ALA A 77 9.04 -0.60 -9.53
CA ALA A 77 10.37 -0.52 -8.92
C ALA A 77 10.79 -1.89 -8.38
N HIS A 78 12.05 -2.25 -8.60
CA HIS A 78 12.64 -3.52 -8.17
C HIS A 78 11.88 -4.76 -8.71
N TYR A 79 11.07 -4.58 -9.75
CA TYR A 79 10.36 -5.67 -10.41
C TYR A 79 11.12 -6.11 -11.65
N GLU A 80 11.91 -7.16 -11.51
CA GLU A 80 12.52 -7.83 -12.66
C GLU A 80 11.47 -8.71 -13.34
N LEU A 81 11.09 -8.37 -14.58
CA LEU A 81 10.19 -9.16 -15.41
C LEU A 81 10.98 -9.92 -16.47
N GLU A 82 10.95 -11.24 -16.39
CA GLU A 82 11.65 -12.09 -17.34
C GLU A 82 10.86 -12.45 -18.57
N LYS A 83 11.55 -12.69 -19.70
CA LYS A 83 10.92 -13.01 -20.99
C LYS A 83 10.04 -14.27 -20.96
N ASN A 84 10.33 -15.19 -20.05
CA ASN A 84 9.59 -16.43 -19.87
C ASN A 84 8.44 -16.32 -18.85
N GLU A 85 8.30 -15.18 -18.14
CA GLU A 85 7.13 -14.95 -17.30
C GLU A 85 5.92 -14.59 -18.18
N PRO A 86 4.72 -15.14 -17.92
CA PRO A 86 3.58 -14.90 -18.80
C PRO A 86 3.18 -13.42 -18.93
N ALA A 87 3.31 -12.66 -17.84
CA ALA A 87 3.10 -11.20 -17.84
C ALA A 87 4.03 -10.45 -18.82
N TYR A 88 5.16 -11.04 -19.24
CA TYR A 88 6.04 -10.45 -20.24
C TYR A 88 5.40 -10.32 -21.61
N ASN A 89 4.38 -11.13 -21.95
CA ASN A 89 3.68 -11.08 -23.23
C ASN A 89 2.24 -10.55 -23.10
N HIS A 90 1.73 -10.37 -21.89
CA HIS A 90 0.38 -9.89 -21.63
C HIS A 90 0.27 -8.37 -21.87
N ARG A 91 -0.05 -7.95 -23.10
CA ARG A 91 -0.13 -6.52 -23.48
C ARG A 91 -1.53 -5.91 -23.37
N THR A 92 -2.56 -6.75 -23.43
CA THR A 92 -3.96 -6.34 -23.45
C THR A 92 -4.76 -7.34 -22.65
N LEU A 93 -5.83 -6.87 -22.01
CA LEU A 93 -6.77 -7.75 -21.32
C LEU A 93 -7.35 -8.79 -22.29
N CYS A 94 -7.60 -9.98 -21.78
CA CYS A 94 -8.23 -11.06 -22.52
C CYS A 94 -9.71 -10.73 -22.82
N ALA A 95 -10.25 -11.33 -23.89
CA ALA A 95 -11.62 -11.10 -24.31
C ALA A 95 -12.63 -11.50 -23.22
N GLY A 96 -13.64 -10.66 -22.96
CA GLY A 96 -14.68 -10.92 -21.95
C GLY A 96 -14.30 -10.52 -20.52
N VAL A 97 -13.06 -10.10 -20.26
CA VAL A 97 -12.60 -9.73 -18.91
C VAL A 97 -13.29 -8.47 -18.42
N LEU A 98 -13.38 -7.43 -19.25
CA LEU A 98 -14.06 -6.19 -18.86
C LEU A 98 -15.54 -6.41 -18.55
N GLU A 99 -16.23 -7.23 -19.32
CA GLU A 99 -17.62 -7.59 -19.09
C GLU A 99 -17.80 -8.32 -17.75
N LYS A 100 -16.90 -9.25 -17.42
CA LYS A 100 -16.90 -9.94 -16.12
C LYS A 100 -16.61 -8.99 -14.97
N THR A 101 -15.66 -8.07 -15.13
CA THR A 101 -15.34 -7.05 -14.12
C THR A 101 -16.53 -6.13 -13.88
N ARG A 102 -17.19 -5.67 -14.94
CA ARG A 102 -18.41 -4.85 -14.84
C ARG A 102 -19.56 -5.60 -14.19
N ALA A 103 -19.73 -6.88 -14.50
CA ALA A 103 -20.72 -7.73 -13.85
C ALA A 103 -20.42 -7.90 -12.35
N PHE A 104 -19.16 -8.11 -11.97
CA PHE A 104 -18.75 -8.12 -10.57
C PHE A 104 -19.08 -6.79 -9.90
N HIS A 105 -18.66 -5.67 -10.49
CA HIS A 105 -18.93 -4.32 -9.98
C HIS A 105 -20.43 -4.04 -9.80
N ALA A 106 -21.27 -4.43 -10.78
CA ALA A 106 -22.72 -4.26 -10.70
C ALA A 106 -23.38 -5.09 -9.58
N SER A 107 -22.80 -6.24 -9.24
CA SER A 107 -23.25 -7.11 -8.14
C SER A 107 -22.59 -6.82 -6.80
N PHE A 108 -21.63 -5.90 -6.75
CA PHE A 108 -20.84 -5.64 -5.56
C PHE A 108 -21.65 -4.85 -4.53
N GLU A 109 -21.67 -5.33 -3.30
CA GLU A 109 -22.38 -4.73 -2.18
C GLU A 109 -21.37 -4.25 -1.12
N PRO A 110 -20.87 -3.01 -1.20
CA PRO A 110 -19.79 -2.55 -0.30
C PRO A 110 -20.18 -2.57 1.18
N HIS A 111 -21.46 -2.41 1.50
CA HIS A 111 -21.96 -2.43 2.88
C HIS A 111 -21.81 -3.81 3.55
N LYS A 112 -21.72 -4.89 2.76
CA LYS A 112 -21.53 -6.28 3.24
C LYS A 112 -20.06 -6.71 3.25
N LEU A 113 -19.13 -5.82 2.94
CA LEU A 113 -17.71 -6.14 2.93
C LEU A 113 -17.23 -6.38 4.36
N ASP A 114 -16.64 -7.55 4.62
CA ASP A 114 -16.02 -7.87 5.91
C ASP A 114 -14.72 -7.07 6.08
N ILE A 115 -14.77 -6.03 6.91
CA ILE A 115 -13.65 -5.15 7.20
C ILE A 115 -13.25 -5.34 8.66
N ARG A 116 -11.98 -5.12 8.97
CA ARG A 116 -11.48 -5.17 10.35
C ARG A 116 -12.28 -4.24 11.25
N ALA A 117 -12.81 -4.80 12.34
CA ALA A 117 -13.69 -4.09 13.27
C ALA A 117 -13.03 -2.84 13.85
N THR A 118 -11.72 -2.88 14.10
CA THR A 118 -10.96 -1.74 14.63
C THR A 118 -10.89 -0.56 13.66
N VAL A 119 -10.87 -0.80 12.34
CA VAL A 119 -10.85 0.26 11.32
C VAL A 119 -12.23 0.92 11.24
N LEU A 120 -13.29 0.11 11.20
CA LEU A 120 -14.68 0.60 11.22
C LEU A 120 -14.97 1.39 12.49
N GLN A 121 -14.60 0.85 13.66
CA GLN A 121 -14.78 1.52 14.94
C GLN A 121 -14.03 2.86 15.01
N ARG A 122 -12.80 2.94 14.47
CA ARG A 122 -12.03 4.19 14.47
C ARG A 122 -12.72 5.29 13.68
N TYR A 123 -13.32 4.97 12.53
CA TYR A 123 -14.11 5.92 11.76
C TYR A 123 -15.41 6.29 12.49
N GLN A 124 -16.19 5.30 12.94
CA GLN A 124 -17.44 5.49 13.68
C GLN A 124 -17.30 6.33 14.96
N SER A 125 -16.12 6.30 15.59
CA SER A 125 -15.87 7.03 16.84
C SER A 125 -15.62 8.53 16.64
N ALA A 126 -15.45 8.99 15.40
CA ALA A 126 -15.20 10.40 15.08
C ALA A 126 -16.41 10.97 14.31
N PRO A 127 -16.98 12.13 14.71
CA PRO A 127 -18.13 12.67 14.01
C PRO A 127 -17.91 12.83 12.49
N VAL A 128 -18.89 12.42 11.70
CA VAL A 128 -18.92 12.57 10.23
C VAL A 128 -18.56 14.00 9.83
N GLY A 129 -17.70 14.15 8.84
CA GLY A 129 -17.25 15.45 8.35
C GLY A 129 -16.29 16.25 9.26
N SER A 130 -16.06 15.82 10.51
CA SER A 130 -15.12 16.50 11.41
C SER A 130 -13.67 16.39 10.94
N ARG A 131 -12.79 17.25 11.48
CA ARG A 131 -11.35 17.15 11.24
C ARG A 131 -10.79 15.79 11.70
N ALA A 132 -11.32 15.25 12.80
CA ALA A 132 -10.85 14.01 13.39
C ALA A 132 -11.23 12.77 12.56
N SER A 133 -12.31 12.81 11.79
CA SER A 133 -12.75 11.67 10.98
C SER A 133 -12.01 11.54 9.64
N LYS A 134 -11.29 12.58 9.19
CA LYS A 134 -10.62 12.60 7.87
C LYS A 134 -9.68 11.43 7.63
N LEU A 135 -8.75 11.16 8.55
CA LEU A 135 -7.76 10.09 8.39
C LEU A 135 -8.37 8.70 8.63
N PRO A 136 -9.19 8.46 9.68
CA PRO A 136 -9.93 7.21 9.82
C PRO A 136 -10.79 6.88 8.59
N PHE A 137 -11.40 7.88 7.98
CA PHE A 137 -12.18 7.71 6.76
C PHE A 137 -11.30 7.24 5.60
N ILE A 138 -10.19 7.92 5.32
CA ILE A 138 -9.26 7.52 4.25
C ILE A 138 -8.72 6.10 4.50
N GLU A 139 -8.39 5.75 5.74
CA GLU A 139 -7.97 4.39 6.10
C GLU A 139 -9.04 3.36 5.79
N LEU A 140 -10.30 3.62 6.16
CA LEU A 140 -11.42 2.73 5.87
C LEU A 140 -11.58 2.51 4.36
N ILE A 141 -11.44 3.56 3.55
CA ILE A 141 -11.52 3.44 2.09
C ILE A 141 -10.35 2.61 1.53
N ALA A 142 -9.12 2.87 1.99
CA ALA A 142 -7.95 2.09 1.56
C ALA A 142 -8.09 0.60 1.90
N VAL A 143 -8.50 0.29 3.13
CA VAL A 143 -8.72 -1.09 3.59
C VAL A 143 -9.86 -1.74 2.81
N ALA A 144 -10.97 -1.04 2.53
CA ALA A 144 -12.07 -1.60 1.77
C ALA A 144 -11.68 -1.93 0.32
N ILE A 145 -10.90 -1.07 -0.35
CA ILE A 145 -10.39 -1.35 -1.70
C ILE A 145 -9.43 -2.54 -1.69
N HIS A 146 -8.51 -2.59 -0.73
CA HIS A 146 -7.62 -3.73 -0.50
C HIS A 146 -8.41 -5.03 -0.30
N THR A 147 -9.39 -5.04 0.60
CA THR A 147 -10.24 -6.22 0.89
C THR A 147 -11.07 -6.62 -0.33
N THR A 148 -11.58 -5.66 -1.10
CA THR A 148 -12.32 -5.94 -2.34
C THR A 148 -11.41 -6.65 -3.35
N ALA A 149 -10.18 -6.18 -3.52
CA ALA A 149 -9.19 -6.80 -4.40
C ALA A 149 -8.82 -8.21 -3.93
N ALA A 150 -8.56 -8.39 -2.62
CA ALA A 150 -8.27 -9.70 -2.04
C ALA A 150 -9.43 -10.69 -2.23
N HIS A 151 -10.67 -10.25 -2.00
CA HIS A 151 -11.86 -11.08 -2.20
C HIS A 151 -12.04 -11.46 -3.67
N LEU A 152 -11.88 -10.49 -4.59
CA LEU A 152 -11.96 -10.75 -6.02
C LEU A 152 -10.88 -11.73 -6.47
N PHE A 153 -9.63 -11.54 -6.04
CA PHE A 153 -8.51 -12.42 -6.33
C PHE A 153 -8.80 -13.87 -5.91
N LYS A 154 -9.32 -14.08 -4.69
CA LYS A 154 -9.74 -15.41 -4.21
C LYS A 154 -10.87 -16.00 -5.06
N LYS A 155 -11.84 -15.17 -5.47
CA LYS A 155 -13.02 -15.63 -6.21
C LYS A 155 -12.68 -16.06 -7.63
N VAL A 156 -11.72 -15.40 -8.28
CA VAL A 156 -11.33 -15.70 -9.67
C VAL A 156 -10.27 -16.79 -9.76
N ASP A 157 -9.54 -17.06 -8.67
CA ASP A 157 -8.61 -18.19 -8.50
C ASP A 157 -7.65 -18.37 -9.70
N GLY A 158 -6.91 -17.31 -10.03
CA GLY A 158 -6.00 -17.29 -11.19
C GLY A 158 -6.65 -16.88 -12.52
N GLY A 159 -7.96 -16.66 -12.55
CA GLY A 159 -8.64 -16.03 -13.69
C GLY A 159 -8.58 -16.88 -14.97
N LEU A 160 -8.43 -16.21 -16.11
CA LEU A 160 -8.25 -16.85 -17.41
C LEU A 160 -6.85 -17.47 -17.58
N HIS A 161 -5.89 -17.03 -16.77
CA HIS A 161 -4.49 -17.48 -16.81
C HIS A 161 -4.14 -18.52 -15.72
N GLN A 162 -5.14 -19.11 -15.04
CA GLN A 162 -4.92 -20.07 -13.93
C GLN A 162 -4.07 -21.30 -14.30
N ASN A 163 -4.04 -21.65 -15.60
CA ASN A 163 -3.31 -22.82 -16.12
C ASN A 163 -1.96 -22.47 -16.76
N GLU A 164 -1.53 -21.21 -16.71
CA GLU A 164 -0.24 -20.84 -17.27
C GLU A 164 0.91 -21.33 -16.40
N GLU A 165 1.91 -21.92 -17.07
CA GLU A 165 3.11 -22.40 -16.41
C GLU A 165 4.00 -21.23 -16.01
N TYR A 166 4.15 -21.02 -14.71
CA TYR A 166 5.19 -20.15 -14.17
C TYR A 166 6.54 -20.86 -14.15
N PRO A 167 7.66 -20.12 -14.29
CA PRO A 167 8.98 -20.70 -14.13
C PRO A 167 9.10 -21.48 -12.80
N SER A 168 9.75 -22.64 -12.86
CA SER A 168 9.91 -23.53 -11.68
C SER A 168 10.77 -22.89 -10.60
N ASP A 169 10.65 -23.36 -9.35
CA ASP A 169 11.52 -22.91 -8.25
C ASP A 169 13.01 -23.11 -8.54
N GLU A 170 13.37 -24.10 -9.37
CA GLU A 170 14.76 -24.36 -9.76
C GLU A 170 15.34 -23.21 -10.59
N TRP A 171 14.54 -22.63 -11.49
CA TRP A 171 14.91 -21.45 -12.27
C TRP A 171 15.34 -20.28 -11.38
N TYR A 172 14.60 -20.05 -10.28
CA TYR A 172 14.90 -18.99 -9.32
C TYR A 172 16.13 -19.29 -8.44
N LYS A 173 16.49 -20.57 -8.24
CA LYS A 173 17.71 -20.95 -7.49
C LYS A 173 18.98 -20.72 -8.29
N GLU A 174 18.94 -20.92 -9.61
CA GLU A 174 20.10 -20.72 -10.49
C GLU A 174 20.47 -19.24 -10.65
N VAL A 175 19.47 -18.35 -10.56
CA VAL A 175 19.69 -16.91 -10.60
C VAL A 175 19.78 -16.38 -9.16
N VAL A 176 21.00 -16.28 -8.62
CA VAL A 176 21.37 -16.01 -7.21
C VAL A 176 20.66 -14.80 -6.54
N HIS A 177 19.94 -13.96 -7.29
CA HIS A 177 19.21 -12.80 -6.79
C HIS A 177 17.70 -12.78 -7.10
N ARG A 178 17.12 -13.79 -7.76
CA ARG A 178 15.69 -13.80 -8.07
C ARG A 178 14.90 -14.66 -7.10
N ARG A 179 13.86 -14.07 -6.52
CA ARG A 179 12.87 -14.82 -5.74
C ARG A 179 11.65 -15.09 -6.62
N ARG A 180 11.11 -16.30 -6.52
CA ARG A 180 9.79 -16.59 -7.08
C ARG A 180 8.78 -15.66 -6.42
N LYS A 181 8.01 -14.97 -7.25
CA LYS A 181 6.93 -14.10 -6.80
C LYS A 181 5.78 -14.98 -6.29
N PRO A 182 5.15 -14.62 -5.16
CA PRO A 182 4.05 -15.42 -4.58
C PRO A 182 2.80 -15.44 -5.47
N THR A 183 2.60 -14.36 -6.23
CA THR A 183 1.50 -14.13 -7.16
C THR A 183 1.98 -13.14 -8.23
N PRO A 184 1.37 -13.09 -9.43
CA PRO A 184 1.72 -12.12 -10.47
C PRO A 184 1.48 -10.67 -10.04
N PHE A 185 0.56 -10.47 -9.08
CA PHE A 185 0.19 -9.19 -8.49
C PHE A 185 0.99 -8.91 -7.22
N SER A 186 2.31 -8.90 -7.31
CA SER A 186 3.20 -8.71 -6.16
C SER A 186 4.01 -7.42 -6.26
N LEU A 187 4.16 -6.73 -5.13
CA LEU A 187 5.10 -5.62 -4.97
C LEU A 187 6.28 -6.10 -4.13
N TRP A 188 7.52 -5.77 -4.51
CA TRP A 188 8.74 -6.31 -3.91
C TRP A 188 8.81 -6.22 -2.37
N LEU A 189 8.25 -5.17 -1.78
CA LEU A 189 8.26 -4.97 -0.33
C LEU A 189 7.05 -5.56 0.39
N TYR A 190 6.04 -6.02 -0.35
CA TYR A 190 4.78 -6.58 0.14
C TYR A 190 4.53 -7.98 -0.44
N ASP A 191 5.60 -8.73 -0.72
CA ASP A 191 5.58 -10.03 -1.41
C ASP A 191 5.65 -11.24 -0.45
N ASP A 192 5.54 -11.04 0.86
CA ASP A 192 5.56 -12.14 1.82
C ASP A 192 4.15 -12.52 2.30
N PRO A 193 3.49 -13.51 1.68
CA PRO A 193 2.16 -13.93 2.09
C PRO A 193 2.11 -14.46 3.52
N LYS A 194 3.23 -14.88 4.12
CA LYS A 194 3.24 -15.34 5.53
C LYS A 194 3.02 -14.20 6.53
N GLN A 195 3.15 -12.94 6.10
CA GLN A 195 2.86 -11.78 6.94
C GLN A 195 1.37 -11.43 6.97
N TYR A 196 0.55 -12.07 6.14
CA TYR A 196 -0.80 -11.62 5.91
C TYR A 196 -1.84 -12.71 6.25
N PRO A 197 -2.94 -12.34 6.93
CA PRO A 197 -4.01 -13.27 7.27
C PRO A 197 -4.57 -14.02 6.06
N ASP A 198 -4.72 -13.33 4.91
CA ASP A 198 -5.24 -13.89 3.68
C ASP A 198 -4.16 -14.24 2.65
N GLY A 199 -2.89 -14.27 3.07
CA GLY A 199 -1.76 -14.74 2.26
C GLY A 199 -1.63 -14.01 0.93
N ASN A 200 -1.67 -14.76 -0.17
CA ASN A 200 -1.51 -14.23 -1.53
C ASN A 200 -2.62 -13.23 -1.92
N ALA A 201 -3.80 -13.33 -1.31
CA ALA A 201 -4.88 -12.39 -1.60
C ALA A 201 -4.59 -11.00 -1.03
N ASP A 202 -3.96 -10.92 0.14
CA ASP A 202 -3.48 -9.66 0.70
C ASP A 202 -2.34 -9.06 -0.14
N VAL A 203 -1.44 -9.90 -0.67
CA VAL A 203 -0.40 -9.44 -1.62
C VAL A 203 -1.03 -8.76 -2.84
N ALA A 204 -2.06 -9.40 -3.44
CA ALA A 204 -2.81 -8.82 -4.55
C ALA A 204 -3.60 -7.56 -4.15
N GLY A 205 -4.07 -7.48 -2.91
CA GLY A 205 -4.72 -6.30 -2.33
C GLY A 205 -3.80 -5.08 -2.29
N TYR A 206 -2.57 -5.26 -1.79
CA TYR A 206 -1.56 -4.20 -1.78
C TYR A 206 -1.15 -3.76 -3.19
N TRP A 207 -1.05 -4.71 -4.13
CA TRP A 207 -0.82 -4.38 -5.54
C TRP A 207 -1.94 -3.51 -6.11
N ALA A 208 -3.21 -3.88 -5.88
CA ALA A 208 -4.34 -3.09 -6.36
C ALA A 208 -4.38 -1.68 -5.75
N GLU A 209 -4.05 -1.55 -4.47
CA GLU A 209 -3.95 -0.28 -3.77
C GLU A 209 -2.89 0.64 -4.39
N ASP A 210 -1.68 0.13 -4.66
CA ASP A 210 -0.62 0.89 -5.34
C ASP A 210 -1.02 1.34 -6.75
N GLN A 211 -1.71 0.47 -7.49
CA GLN A 211 -2.19 0.79 -8.84
C GLN A 211 -3.27 1.89 -8.81
N ILE A 212 -4.25 1.77 -7.92
CA ILE A 212 -5.39 2.69 -7.83
C ILE A 212 -4.97 4.00 -7.18
N PHE A 213 -4.47 3.96 -5.95
CA PHE A 213 -4.18 5.19 -5.21
C PHE A 213 -2.87 5.85 -5.67
N GLY A 214 -1.95 5.11 -6.28
CA GLY A 214 -0.60 5.59 -6.62
C GLY A 214 0.48 5.16 -5.62
N GLY A 215 0.07 4.50 -4.55
CA GLY A 215 0.93 3.91 -3.53
C GLY A 215 0.09 3.26 -2.44
N ILE A 216 0.72 2.45 -1.60
CA ILE A 216 0.06 1.88 -0.42
C ILE A 216 -0.13 2.98 0.61
N VAL A 217 -1.35 3.07 1.14
CA VAL A 217 -1.81 4.10 2.07
C VAL A 217 -1.39 3.74 3.48
N LEU A 218 -0.55 4.59 4.06
CA LEU A 218 0.06 4.44 5.38
C LEU A 218 -0.30 5.63 6.27
N PHE A 219 -0.12 5.44 7.58
CA PHE A 219 -0.41 6.47 8.58
C PHE A 219 0.75 6.62 9.55
N ASP A 220 1.01 7.84 9.97
CA ASP A 220 1.82 8.08 11.17
C ASP A 220 1.00 7.68 12.39
N ARG A 221 1.37 6.56 13.00
CA ARG A 221 0.66 5.94 14.12
C ARG A 221 1.12 6.45 15.49
N GLY A 222 2.00 7.46 15.54
CA GLY A 222 2.53 8.00 16.79
C GLY A 222 3.21 6.95 17.67
N GLU A 223 3.48 7.31 18.93
CA GLU A 223 4.19 6.43 19.86
C GLU A 223 3.29 5.32 20.41
N SER A 224 1.99 5.59 20.56
CA SER A 224 1.05 4.58 21.09
C SER A 224 0.65 3.54 20.04
N GLY A 225 0.86 3.84 18.75
CA GLY A 225 0.45 2.98 17.64
C GLY A 225 -1.04 3.11 17.27
N ALA A 226 -1.79 3.93 18.00
CA ALA A 226 -3.21 4.18 17.80
C ALA A 226 -3.50 5.57 17.22
N GLU A 227 -2.51 6.46 17.20
CA GLU A 227 -2.65 7.80 16.62
C GLU A 227 -2.83 7.75 15.09
N MET A 228 -3.25 8.88 14.53
CA MET A 228 -3.27 9.13 13.10
C MET A 228 -2.79 10.57 12.87
N ASN A 229 -1.48 10.76 12.89
CA ASN A 229 -0.86 12.09 12.86
C ASN A 229 -0.59 12.60 11.44
N GLY A 230 -0.63 11.71 10.44
CA GLY A 230 -0.36 12.06 9.06
C GLY A 230 -0.70 10.95 8.09
N LEU A 231 -0.91 11.34 6.84
CA LEU A 231 -1.18 10.45 5.71
C LEU A 231 0.08 10.31 4.85
N TRP A 232 0.48 9.09 4.60
CA TRP A 232 1.74 8.76 3.92
C TRP A 232 1.49 7.72 2.86
N PHE A 233 2.16 7.81 1.71
CA PHE A 233 2.10 6.78 0.68
C PHE A 233 3.44 6.09 0.51
N HIS A 234 3.39 4.86 0.05
CA HIS A 234 4.56 4.10 -0.38
C HIS A 234 4.31 3.55 -1.78
N SER A 235 4.89 4.22 -2.78
CA SER A 235 4.71 3.87 -4.19
C SER A 235 5.75 2.84 -4.61
N SER A 236 5.34 1.86 -5.40
CA SER A 236 6.24 0.86 -5.99
C SER A 236 6.53 1.17 -7.46
N ARG A 237 6.50 2.44 -7.90
CA ARG A 237 6.73 2.85 -9.29
C ARG A 237 8.21 3.11 -9.57
N ASP A 238 8.70 2.55 -10.67
CA ASP A 238 10.10 2.71 -11.09
C ASP A 238 10.44 4.17 -11.40
N GLY A 239 11.66 4.57 -11.05
CA GLY A 239 12.15 5.94 -11.25
C GLY A 239 11.44 7.03 -10.44
N PHE A 240 10.58 6.65 -9.49
CA PHE A 240 9.76 7.59 -8.73
C PHE A 240 10.36 7.91 -7.35
N THR A 241 10.21 7.01 -6.38
CA THR A 241 10.87 7.11 -5.07
C THR A 241 10.86 5.73 -4.40
N ASP A 242 11.98 5.36 -3.79
CA ASP A 242 12.03 4.18 -2.91
C ASP A 242 11.52 4.50 -1.49
N HIS A 243 11.11 5.74 -1.21
CA HIS A 243 10.79 6.21 0.13
C HIS A 243 9.29 6.21 0.38
N VAL A 244 8.90 6.12 1.66
CA VAL A 244 7.55 6.56 2.04
C VAL A 244 7.52 8.08 2.05
N TYR A 245 6.42 8.69 1.60
CA TYR A 245 6.31 10.14 1.49
C TYR A 245 4.99 10.65 2.07
N ALA A 246 5.07 11.77 2.78
CA ALA A 246 3.89 12.42 3.34
C ALA A 246 3.09 13.10 2.22
N LEU A 247 1.79 12.93 2.23
CA LEU A 247 0.88 13.70 1.37
C LEU A 247 0.79 15.14 1.86
N LYS A 248 0.76 16.08 0.90
CA LYS A 248 0.53 17.48 1.18
C LYS A 248 -0.93 17.73 1.57
N ASP A 249 -1.17 18.85 2.24
CA ASP A 249 -2.52 19.24 2.66
C ASP A 249 -3.44 19.41 1.45
N GLU A 250 -2.94 19.94 0.33
CA GLU A 250 -3.70 20.11 -0.91
C GLU A 250 -4.05 18.77 -1.55
N GLN A 251 -3.12 17.80 -1.53
CA GLN A 251 -3.36 16.45 -2.04
C GLN A 251 -4.39 15.71 -1.18
N THR A 252 -4.28 15.84 0.15
CA THR A 252 -5.23 15.26 1.11
C THR A 252 -6.61 15.91 0.96
N ALA A 253 -6.67 17.23 0.77
CA ALA A 253 -7.92 17.94 0.53
C ALA A 253 -8.57 17.53 -0.80
N SER A 254 -7.79 17.39 -1.87
CA SER A 254 -8.27 16.91 -3.17
C SER A 254 -8.84 15.49 -3.07
N LEU A 255 -8.12 14.58 -2.39
CA LEU A 255 -8.59 13.23 -2.11
C LEU A 255 -9.93 13.22 -1.35
N LEU A 256 -10.01 13.96 -0.23
CA LEU A 256 -11.24 14.03 0.57
C LEU A 256 -12.40 14.66 -0.22
N SER A 257 -12.13 15.68 -1.03
CA SER A 257 -13.12 16.32 -1.89
C SER A 257 -13.70 15.30 -2.87
N PHE A 258 -12.84 14.57 -3.58
CA PHE A 258 -13.26 13.53 -4.51
C PHE A 258 -14.07 12.42 -3.82
N LEU A 259 -13.60 11.88 -2.69
CA LEU A 259 -14.27 10.80 -1.97
C LEU A 259 -15.68 11.20 -1.49
N LYS A 260 -15.90 12.47 -1.18
CA LYS A 260 -17.18 12.98 -0.63
C LYS A 260 -18.11 13.58 -1.69
N SER A 261 -17.58 13.92 -2.86
CA SER A 261 -18.32 14.58 -3.93
C SER A 261 -19.42 13.71 -4.54
N GLU A 262 -20.37 14.34 -5.21
CA GLU A 262 -21.30 13.62 -6.08
C GLU A 262 -20.55 13.06 -7.31
N PRO A 263 -21.00 11.92 -7.88
CA PRO A 263 -20.34 11.33 -9.03
C PRO A 263 -20.19 12.31 -10.20
N GLY A 264 -18.95 12.51 -10.66
CA GLY A 264 -18.62 13.39 -11.79
C GLY A 264 -18.48 14.88 -11.45
N GLU A 265 -18.64 15.27 -10.19
CA GLU A 265 -18.50 16.66 -9.74
C GLU A 265 -17.03 17.09 -9.62
N VAL A 266 -16.18 16.21 -9.10
CA VAL A 266 -14.76 16.48 -8.83
C VAL A 266 -13.88 15.59 -9.71
N GLN A 267 -12.81 16.17 -10.25
CA GLN A 267 -11.81 15.41 -11.00
C GLN A 267 -11.12 14.38 -10.10
N CYS A 268 -11.00 13.15 -10.61
CA CYS A 268 -10.32 12.08 -9.91
C CYS A 268 -8.84 12.45 -9.62
N PRO A 269 -8.37 12.35 -8.36
CA PRO A 269 -6.98 12.64 -7.99
C PRO A 269 -6.04 11.45 -8.20
N PHE A 270 -6.56 10.30 -8.67
CA PHE A 270 -5.79 9.08 -8.81
C PHE A 270 -5.07 8.96 -10.17
N PRO A 271 -3.89 8.32 -10.21
CA PRO A 271 -3.07 7.93 -9.06
C PRO A 271 -2.41 9.18 -8.43
N ILE A 272 -2.42 9.26 -7.10
CA ILE A 272 -1.75 10.36 -6.40
C ILE A 272 -0.25 10.11 -6.41
N GLN A 273 0.47 11.10 -6.91
CA GLN A 273 1.91 11.09 -7.03
C GLN A 273 2.56 11.87 -5.88
N GLU A 274 3.79 11.52 -5.56
CA GLU A 274 4.63 12.29 -4.66
C GLU A 274 4.78 13.74 -5.14
N HIS A 275 4.74 14.67 -4.18
CA HIS A 275 5.12 16.05 -4.43
C HIS A 275 6.63 16.24 -4.20
N LYS A 276 7.31 17.05 -5.02
CA LYS A 276 8.76 17.31 -4.90
C LYS A 276 9.20 17.78 -3.50
N ASP A 277 8.31 18.46 -2.79
CA ASP A 277 8.55 19.02 -1.45
C ASP A 277 7.99 18.12 -0.33
N SER A 278 7.48 16.92 -0.65
CA SER A 278 6.99 15.97 0.35
C SER A 278 8.11 15.55 1.29
N VAL A 279 7.78 15.42 2.57
CA VAL A 279 8.70 14.81 3.54
C VAL A 279 8.82 13.34 3.17
N ARG A 280 10.06 12.86 3.01
CA ARG A 280 10.37 11.47 2.67
C ARG A 280 11.03 10.78 3.85
N ARG A 281 10.71 9.51 4.06
CA ARG A 281 11.37 8.66 5.05
C ARG A 281 11.71 7.32 4.39
N ASP A 282 12.88 6.80 4.71
CA ASP A 282 13.29 5.49 4.20
C ASP A 282 12.32 4.42 4.73
N TRP A 283 11.80 3.60 3.81
CA TRP A 283 10.83 2.56 4.11
C TRP A 283 11.35 1.57 5.17
N GLN A 284 12.66 1.31 5.23
CA GLN A 284 13.30 0.37 6.15
C GLN A 284 13.25 0.82 7.61
N ILE A 285 13.16 2.13 7.84
CA ILE A 285 13.07 2.74 9.18
C ILE A 285 11.72 3.40 9.44
N SER A 286 10.85 3.50 8.43
CA SER A 286 9.51 4.09 8.53
C SER A 286 8.68 3.48 9.66
N ILE A 287 8.62 2.15 9.76
CA ILE A 287 7.94 1.42 10.84
C ILE A 287 8.67 1.57 12.19
N PRO A 288 9.94 1.13 12.34
CA PRO A 288 10.59 1.02 13.65
C PRO A 288 11.02 2.37 14.27
N LYS A 289 11.23 3.42 13.46
CA LYS A 289 11.70 4.74 13.93
C LYS A 289 10.63 5.82 13.89
N PHE A 290 9.77 5.81 12.86
CA PHE A 290 8.80 6.88 12.63
C PHE A 290 7.35 6.44 12.85
N ASN A 291 7.09 5.17 13.17
CA ASN A 291 5.75 4.61 13.34
C ASN A 291 4.83 4.86 12.13
N ILE A 292 5.39 4.87 10.92
CA ILE A 292 4.62 5.05 9.68
C ILE A 292 4.26 3.68 9.11
N TYR A 293 3.01 3.29 9.27
CA TYR A 293 2.42 2.05 8.75
C TYR A 293 0.90 2.11 8.76
N ARG A 294 0.25 1.33 7.88
CA ARG A 294 -1.16 0.97 8.08
C ARG A 294 -1.26 -0.11 9.13
N ASP A 295 -0.52 -1.20 8.93
CA ASP A 295 -0.47 -2.35 9.81
C ASP A 295 0.98 -2.63 10.21
N ARG A 296 1.23 -2.85 11.50
CA ARG A 296 2.60 -3.00 11.99
C ARG A 296 3.34 -4.20 11.37
N TRP A 297 2.59 -5.17 10.85
CA TRP A 297 3.08 -6.37 10.17
C TRP A 297 3.07 -6.26 8.64
N GLU A 298 2.74 -5.11 8.06
CA GLU A 298 2.55 -4.96 6.60
C GLU A 298 3.83 -5.23 5.76
N ARG A 299 5.01 -5.03 6.36
CA ARG A 299 6.33 -5.20 5.72
C ARG A 299 7.34 -5.75 6.72
N LYS A 300 8.37 -6.45 6.23
CA LYS A 300 9.49 -6.91 7.05
C LYS A 300 10.53 -5.82 7.30
N SER A 301 10.90 -5.68 8.57
CA SER A 301 12.14 -5.00 8.94
C SER A 301 13.33 -5.84 8.49
N ARG A 302 14.15 -5.29 7.60
CA ARG A 302 15.38 -5.97 7.15
C ARG A 302 16.51 -5.84 8.15
N PHE A 303 16.49 -4.78 8.95
CA PHE A 303 17.52 -4.51 9.93
C PHE A 303 17.04 -4.82 11.33
N ARG A 304 17.99 -5.17 12.21
CA ARG A 304 17.72 -5.48 13.63
C ARG A 304 17.88 -4.28 14.56
N SER A 305 18.40 -3.16 14.05
CA SER A 305 18.48 -1.90 14.76
C SER A 305 18.84 -0.72 13.86
N TYR A 306 18.72 0.49 14.41
CA TYR A 306 19.13 1.72 13.72
C TYR A 306 20.62 1.74 13.42
N TRP A 307 21.47 1.30 14.36
CA TRP A 307 22.90 1.23 14.14
C TRP A 307 23.24 0.25 13.02
N TRP A 308 22.55 -0.90 12.97
CA TRP A 308 22.74 -1.88 11.91
C TRP A 308 22.28 -1.32 10.55
N TYR A 309 21.18 -0.58 10.53
CA TYR A 309 20.77 0.20 9.36
C TYR A 309 21.86 1.19 8.93
N ASP A 310 22.29 2.09 9.83
CA ASP A 310 23.29 3.15 9.56
C ASP A 310 24.64 2.57 9.08
N HIS A 311 25.09 1.50 9.72
CA HIS A 311 26.36 0.85 9.41
C HIS A 311 26.35 0.16 8.03
N PHE A 312 25.29 -0.58 7.69
CA PHE A 312 25.22 -1.38 6.46
C PHE A 312 24.64 -0.61 5.28
N GLN A 313 23.99 0.53 5.52
CA GLN A 313 23.38 1.37 4.50
C GLN A 313 24.18 2.66 4.23
N SER A 314 25.47 2.68 4.56
CA SER A 314 26.44 3.80 4.47
C SER A 314 26.59 4.48 3.09
N ARG A 315 25.79 4.11 2.08
CA ARG A 315 25.74 4.70 0.74
C ARG A 315 24.51 5.59 0.46
N CYS A 316 23.56 5.72 1.39
CA CYS A 316 22.35 6.53 1.21
C CYS A 316 22.39 7.84 2.02
N ARG A 317 23.54 8.54 2.05
CA ARG A 317 23.62 9.90 2.63
C ARG A 317 22.99 10.93 1.68
N ALA A 318 21.67 10.94 1.62
CA ALA A 318 20.87 12.07 1.16
C ALA A 318 19.54 12.15 1.92
N PHE A 319 19.48 11.58 3.12
CA PHE A 319 18.26 11.50 3.91
C PHE A 319 18.61 11.77 5.36
N ASP A 320 18.62 13.04 5.79
CA ASP A 320 18.50 13.35 7.22
C ASP A 320 18.29 14.84 7.58
N GLU A 321 17.84 15.72 6.68
CA GLU A 321 17.40 17.06 7.10
C GLU A 321 15.99 17.40 6.63
N ASP A 322 15.13 17.52 7.64
CA ASP A 322 13.74 17.93 7.57
C ASP A 322 13.69 19.46 7.31
N PRO A 323 13.14 19.95 6.19
CA PRO A 323 13.08 21.38 5.89
C PRO A 323 12.31 22.20 6.95
N ILE A 324 11.53 21.55 7.81
CA ILE A 324 10.75 22.19 8.88
C ILE A 324 11.62 22.49 10.11
N ARG A 325 12.82 21.90 10.22
CA ARG A 325 13.70 22.06 11.40
C ARG A 325 14.79 23.11 11.28
N HIS A 326 14.98 23.72 10.10
CA HIS A 326 15.99 24.76 9.86
C HIS A 326 15.44 25.95 9.03
N PRO A 327 14.65 26.86 9.64
CA PRO A 327 14.17 28.08 8.97
C PRO A 327 15.29 29.07 8.55
N GLU A 328 16.52 28.89 9.04
CA GLU A 328 17.72 29.67 8.69
C GLU A 328 18.26 29.45 7.27
N TRP A 329 17.71 28.50 6.51
CA TRP A 329 18.18 28.20 5.13
C TRP A 329 17.32 28.89 4.06
N GLY A 330 16.39 29.75 4.48
CA GLY A 330 15.69 30.70 3.62
C GLY A 330 16.53 31.96 3.38
N HIS A 331 17.21 32.01 2.24
CA HIS A 331 17.83 33.18 1.59
C HIS A 331 18.23 34.36 2.50
N GLU A 332 19.46 34.36 3.00
CA GLU A 332 20.26 35.59 3.16
C GLU A 332 21.49 35.49 2.26
N GLY A 333 21.77 36.59 1.54
CA GLY A 333 22.45 36.59 0.25
C GLY A 333 23.96 36.35 0.25
N ASP A 334 24.42 35.77 -0.86
CA ASP A 334 25.79 35.87 -1.35
C ASP A 334 26.00 37.24 -2.02
N PRO A 335 27.10 37.96 -1.75
CA PRO A 335 27.81 38.68 -2.79
C PRO A 335 28.58 37.73 -3.73
#